data_AF-A0A0F8B7G4-F1
#
_entry.id   AF-A0A0F8B7G4-F1
#
_cell.length_a   1.000
_cell.length_b   1.000
_cell.length_c   1.000
_cell.angle_alpha   90.00
_cell.angle_beta   90.00
_cell.angle_gamma   90.00
#
_symmetry.space_group_name_H-M   'P 1'
#
loop_
_entity.id
_entity.type
_entity.pdbx_description
1 polymer ?
#
loop_
_entity_poly.entity_id
_entity_poly.type
_entity_poly.pdbx_seq_one_letter_code
_entity_poly.pdbx_strand_id
1 'polypeptide(L)'
;MLDDEDAPNVDRTAADEGHMDEDGAEDLAPDFRLFEAMLKKKKGYSGTSIRKGEKDFEQHGTQAQLNSLEHSRQVMEEIQSYERFHKYDTWNRGWFFPTYWANALGDKVKDPSKFREFGKDDLFLRNRVVVVEMFTGTLQKSIGRTIPGVTKFHPAFGKSWLLPEEALFLVERGNLDLWYPNGPIESLMPGWPREAAEQRGNNEKPFPQSKPDPSDYSKGTPLSLQAAYAMLIGIEGEEGKVSLRKYQVYAHLKRAGFHVFPAWEEDEEETAQPWSLWSWMTSLLDISSPYESQNGPLVQPGVYHSYKSVYSRLQQIPRHVPKKAAACSKNSKKPFKLDYFVWKADGAPFTKGKPRAPDFRVCVVDAKDTIIPTLDQITTLLEATPYSPPNESWQGPGRMHQRLKHGHRNVLIAVVDCGIISFSHFSEASFALEDQTPRFDASRSIRGRKNGGGRGGGRGRGRGRGRGRGRGG
;
A
#
# COMPACT_ATOMS: atom_id res chain seq x y z
N MET A 1 -35.76 -18.53 39.75
CA MET A 1 -36.64 -17.52 40.39
C MET A 1 -36.23 -16.20 39.79
N LEU A 2 -36.96 -15.69 38.80
CA LEU A 2 -38.36 -15.21 38.87
C LEU A 2 -38.39 -13.87 39.64
N ASP A 3 -38.85 -12.75 39.09
CA ASP A 3 -39.65 -12.56 37.85
C ASP A 3 -39.18 -11.39 36.96
N ASP A 4 -39.66 -11.42 35.71
CA ASP A 4 -39.64 -10.31 34.74
C ASP A 4 -40.86 -9.38 34.94
N GLU A 5 -41.23 -8.61 33.90
CA GLU A 5 -42.31 -7.60 33.82
C GLU A 5 -41.98 -6.23 34.48
N ASP A 6 -42.33 -5.07 33.92
CA ASP A 6 -43.10 -4.81 32.69
C ASP A 6 -42.63 -3.53 31.96
N ALA A 7 -42.84 -3.48 30.63
CA ALA A 7 -42.66 -2.29 29.80
C ALA A 7 -43.67 -2.31 28.63
N PRO A 8 -44.45 -1.23 28.39
CA PRO A 8 -45.73 -1.34 27.71
C PRO A 8 -45.66 -1.53 26.19
N ASN A 9 -46.41 -2.54 25.72
CA ASN A 9 -46.93 -2.66 24.35
C ASN A 9 -48.07 -1.62 24.14
N VAL A 10 -48.49 -1.19 22.95
CA VAL A 10 -48.20 -1.58 21.55
C VAL A 10 -47.85 -0.29 20.74
N ASP A 11 -47.84 -0.12 19.41
CA ASP A 11 -48.38 -0.87 18.26
C ASP A 11 -47.48 -0.71 17.02
N ARG A 12 -47.15 -1.83 16.35
CA ARG A 12 -46.74 -1.93 14.93
C ARG A 12 -47.02 -3.33 14.38
N THR A 13 -47.87 -3.41 13.36
CA THR A 13 -48.19 -4.66 12.66
C THR A 13 -47.21 -5.00 11.52
N ALA A 14 -47.07 -6.30 11.27
CA ALA A 14 -46.62 -6.98 10.05
C ALA A 14 -45.11 -7.21 9.80
N ALA A 15 -44.85 -8.41 9.25
CA ALA A 15 -43.60 -8.96 8.69
C ALA A 15 -42.45 -9.23 9.69
N ASP A 16 -42.32 -10.51 10.05
CA ASP A 16 -41.11 -11.11 10.63
C ASP A 16 -40.06 -11.34 9.51
N GLU A 17 -38.86 -10.78 9.65
CA GLU A 17 -37.69 -11.11 8.83
C GLU A 17 -36.62 -11.74 9.72
N GLY A 18 -36.48 -13.06 9.63
CA GLY A 18 -35.59 -13.85 10.48
C GLY A 18 -34.13 -13.45 10.37
N HIS A 19 -33.57 -12.94 11.47
CA HIS A 19 -32.14 -12.71 11.64
C HIS A 19 -31.39 -14.05 11.62
N MET A 20 -30.37 -14.18 10.77
CA MET A 20 -29.42 -15.30 10.77
C MET A 20 -27.99 -14.76 10.71
N ASP A 21 -27.11 -15.41 11.45
CA ASP A 21 -25.76 -14.93 11.76
C ASP A 21 -24.86 -14.83 10.52
N GLU A 22 -24.02 -13.79 10.46
CA GLU A 22 -23.10 -13.56 9.33
C GLU A 22 -21.98 -14.62 9.26
N ASP A 23 -21.56 -15.18 10.40
CA ASP A 23 -20.50 -16.19 10.50
C ASP A 23 -20.80 -17.48 9.70
N GLY A 24 -22.08 -17.78 9.45
CA GLY A 24 -22.51 -18.94 8.66
C GLY A 24 -22.45 -18.75 7.14
N ALA A 25 -21.96 -17.61 6.65
CA ALA A 25 -21.93 -17.29 5.22
C ALA A 25 -20.64 -17.75 4.51
N GLU A 26 -19.52 -17.93 5.22
CA GLU A 26 -18.21 -18.19 4.61
C GLU A 26 -17.99 -19.67 4.21
N ASP A 27 -18.65 -20.62 4.89
CA ASP A 27 -18.54 -22.07 4.64
C ASP A 27 -19.37 -22.57 3.42
N LEU A 28 -20.10 -21.70 2.73
CA LEU A 28 -20.96 -22.07 1.60
C LEU A 28 -20.21 -22.00 0.27
N ALA A 29 -20.07 -23.15 -0.40
CA ALA A 29 -19.46 -23.26 -1.72
C ALA A 29 -20.17 -22.33 -2.75
N PRO A 30 -19.43 -21.54 -3.55
CA PRO A 30 -20.04 -20.59 -4.50
C PRO A 30 -20.89 -21.28 -5.58
N ASP A 31 -22.10 -20.78 -5.84
CA ASP A 31 -22.89 -21.24 -6.99
C ASP A 31 -22.28 -20.72 -8.30
N PHE A 32 -21.61 -21.63 -9.02
CA PHE A 32 -20.92 -21.30 -10.26
C PHE A 32 -21.85 -20.89 -11.42
N ARG A 33 -23.16 -21.21 -11.37
CA ARG A 33 -24.14 -20.81 -12.40
C ARG A 33 -24.24 -19.30 -12.58
N LEU A 34 -24.00 -18.56 -11.50
CA LEU A 34 -24.04 -17.10 -11.49
C LEU A 34 -23.04 -16.48 -12.49
N PHE A 35 -21.94 -17.16 -12.80
CA PHE A 35 -20.96 -16.72 -13.80
C PHE A 35 -21.43 -16.95 -15.24
N GLU A 36 -22.22 -17.99 -15.52
CA GLU A 36 -22.82 -18.21 -16.83
C GLU A 36 -23.72 -17.03 -17.21
N ALA A 37 -24.56 -16.60 -16.26
CA ALA A 37 -25.43 -15.43 -16.38
C ALA A 37 -24.65 -14.10 -16.54
N MET A 38 -23.38 -14.03 -16.14
CA MET A 38 -22.50 -12.87 -16.43
C MET A 38 -21.86 -12.97 -17.82
N LEU A 39 -21.38 -14.16 -18.22
CA LEU A 39 -20.74 -14.38 -19.54
C LEU A 39 -21.72 -14.15 -20.69
N LYS A 40 -22.94 -14.69 -20.57
CA LYS A 40 -23.98 -14.60 -21.62
C LYS A 40 -24.66 -13.22 -21.66
N LYS A 41 -24.34 -12.31 -20.73
CA LYS A 41 -24.93 -10.96 -20.57
C LYS A 41 -24.55 -9.92 -21.63
N LYS A 42 -23.88 -10.31 -22.73
CA LYS A 42 -23.54 -9.43 -23.87
C LYS A 42 -24.76 -8.96 -24.70
N LYS A 43 -25.98 -9.41 -24.40
CA LYS A 43 -27.25 -8.89 -24.96
C LYS A 43 -28.24 -8.45 -23.85
N GLY A 44 -28.13 -7.18 -23.45
CA GLY A 44 -29.25 -6.32 -23.01
C GLY A 44 -30.09 -6.71 -21.78
N TYR A 45 -29.78 -6.10 -20.62
CA TYR A 45 -30.59 -6.08 -19.38
C TYR A 45 -30.84 -7.46 -18.72
N SER A 46 -31.32 -7.56 -17.48
CA SER A 46 -31.52 -6.55 -16.43
C SER A 46 -30.76 -6.94 -15.13
N GLY A 47 -31.06 -6.31 -13.99
CA GLY A 47 -30.62 -6.75 -12.68
C GLY A 47 -31.77 -7.33 -11.87
N THR A 48 -31.65 -8.58 -11.43
CA THR A 48 -32.51 -9.21 -10.42
C THR A 48 -31.63 -9.69 -9.26
N SER A 49 -31.97 -9.30 -8.04
CA SER A 49 -31.34 -9.86 -6.83
C SER A 49 -31.90 -11.26 -6.59
N ILE A 50 -31.04 -12.26 -6.65
CA ILE A 50 -31.41 -13.67 -6.49
C ILE A 50 -31.64 -13.94 -4.99
N ARG A 51 -32.72 -14.65 -4.65
CA ARG A 51 -33.02 -15.01 -3.27
C ARG A 51 -32.09 -16.15 -2.80
N LYS A 52 -31.71 -16.11 -1.53
CA LYS A 52 -30.88 -17.12 -0.85
C LYS A 52 -31.55 -18.50 -0.98
N GLY A 53 -30.77 -19.53 -1.27
CA GLY A 53 -31.28 -20.82 -1.75
C GLY A 53 -32.20 -21.55 -0.78
N GLU A 54 -33.23 -22.21 -1.34
CA GLU A 54 -34.12 -23.13 -0.65
C GLU A 54 -33.36 -24.44 -0.33
N LYS A 55 -33.57 -24.99 0.87
CA LYS A 55 -32.62 -25.93 1.49
C LYS A 55 -33.17 -27.37 1.49
N ASP A 56 -33.39 -27.92 0.30
CA ASP A 56 -34.01 -29.22 0.06
C ASP A 56 -33.15 -30.39 0.58
N PHE A 57 -33.33 -30.72 1.86
CA PHE A 57 -32.62 -31.81 2.57
C PHE A 57 -33.37 -33.15 2.56
N GLU A 58 -34.26 -33.40 1.60
CA GLU A 58 -35.00 -34.68 1.53
C GLU A 58 -34.34 -35.68 0.59
N GLN A 59 -34.14 -36.92 1.09
CA GLN A 59 -33.64 -38.05 0.31
C GLN A 59 -34.76 -38.61 -0.59
N HIS A 60 -35.10 -37.87 -1.63
CA HIS A 60 -36.13 -38.26 -2.59
C HIS A 60 -35.51 -38.49 -3.97
N GLY A 61 -35.93 -39.58 -4.64
CA GLY A 61 -35.24 -40.22 -5.77
C GLY A 61 -35.25 -39.45 -7.10
N THR A 62 -35.32 -38.12 -7.06
CA THR A 62 -35.13 -37.27 -8.23
C THR A 62 -33.64 -37.03 -8.46
N GLN A 63 -33.19 -37.05 -9.72
CA GLN A 63 -31.79 -36.76 -10.06
C GLN A 63 -31.45 -35.25 -9.96
N ALA A 64 -32.30 -34.43 -9.34
CA ALA A 64 -32.14 -32.97 -9.26
C ALA A 64 -30.78 -32.56 -8.68
N GLN A 65 -30.29 -33.22 -7.63
CA GLN A 65 -28.97 -32.94 -7.04
C GLN A 65 -27.80 -33.33 -7.97
N LEU A 66 -27.92 -34.43 -8.73
CA LEU A 66 -26.88 -34.85 -9.68
C LEU A 66 -26.84 -33.92 -10.89
N ASN A 67 -28.00 -33.63 -11.49
CA ASN A 67 -28.14 -32.66 -12.57
C ASN A 67 -27.67 -31.26 -12.13
N SER A 68 -27.92 -30.91 -10.86
CA SER A 68 -27.49 -29.66 -10.23
C SER A 68 -25.96 -29.54 -10.20
N LEU A 69 -25.26 -30.58 -9.72
CA LEU A 69 -23.81 -30.65 -9.67
C LEU A 69 -23.19 -30.72 -11.07
N GLU A 70 -23.74 -31.55 -11.96
CA GLU A 70 -23.27 -31.71 -13.34
C GLU A 70 -23.37 -30.39 -14.11
N HIS A 71 -24.49 -29.67 -13.99
CA HIS A 71 -24.64 -28.34 -14.58
C HIS A 71 -23.61 -27.34 -14.01
N SER A 72 -23.33 -27.36 -12.70
CA SER A 72 -22.28 -26.49 -12.14
C SER A 72 -20.88 -26.82 -12.65
N ARG A 73 -20.62 -28.11 -12.92
CA ARG A 73 -19.38 -28.59 -13.55
C ARG A 73 -19.29 -28.16 -15.02
N GLN A 74 -20.34 -28.35 -15.81
CA GLN A 74 -20.42 -27.92 -17.21
C GLN A 74 -20.20 -26.40 -17.34
N VAL A 75 -20.79 -25.61 -16.43
CA VAL A 75 -20.56 -24.16 -16.36
C VAL A 75 -19.10 -23.82 -16.03
N MET A 76 -18.46 -24.56 -15.10
CA MET A 76 -17.03 -24.38 -14.82
C MET A 76 -16.13 -24.76 -16.00
N GLU A 77 -16.48 -25.80 -16.77
CA GLU A 77 -15.79 -26.17 -18.01
C GLU A 77 -16.01 -25.11 -19.12
N GLU A 78 -17.22 -24.55 -19.27
CA GLU A 78 -17.51 -23.41 -20.17
C GLU A 78 -16.69 -22.16 -19.78
N ILE A 79 -16.63 -21.81 -18.48
CA ILE A 79 -15.84 -20.67 -17.97
C ILE A 79 -14.34 -20.86 -18.23
N GLN A 80 -13.80 -22.07 -18.00
CA GLN A 80 -12.37 -22.35 -18.18
C GLN A 80 -11.96 -22.45 -19.66
N SER A 81 -12.87 -22.87 -20.54
CA SER A 81 -12.64 -22.90 -22.00
C SER A 81 -12.66 -21.53 -22.67
N TYR A 82 -13.08 -20.46 -21.99
CA TYR A 82 -13.11 -19.12 -22.57
C TYR A 82 -11.70 -18.55 -22.76
N GLU A 83 -11.21 -18.57 -24.00
CA GLU A 83 -9.94 -17.96 -24.36
C GLU A 83 -9.94 -16.43 -24.19
N ARG A 84 -8.86 -15.91 -23.58
CA ARG A 84 -8.69 -14.47 -23.34
C ARG A 84 -8.05 -13.79 -24.56
N PHE A 85 -8.88 -13.18 -25.41
CA PHE A 85 -8.39 -12.33 -26.50
C PHE A 85 -8.18 -10.87 -26.07
N HIS A 86 -7.15 -10.22 -26.63
CA HIS A 86 -6.96 -8.78 -26.47
C HIS A 86 -7.87 -8.01 -27.43
N LYS A 87 -8.54 -6.96 -26.95
CA LYS A 87 -9.32 -6.06 -27.82
C LYS A 87 -8.37 -5.10 -28.54
N TYR A 88 -8.45 -5.03 -29.87
CA TYR A 88 -7.54 -4.23 -30.70
C TYR A 88 -7.36 -2.76 -30.26
N ASP A 89 -8.41 -2.10 -29.77
CA ASP A 89 -8.33 -0.70 -29.32
C ASP A 89 -7.67 -0.51 -27.93
N THR A 90 -7.58 -1.57 -27.13
CA THR A 90 -6.89 -1.59 -25.83
C THR A 90 -5.77 -2.63 -25.80
N TRP A 91 -5.21 -2.98 -26.96
CA TRP A 91 -4.15 -3.97 -27.10
C TRP A 91 -2.80 -3.30 -26.84
N ASN A 92 -2.17 -3.69 -25.75
CA ASN A 92 -0.83 -3.25 -25.39
C ASN A 92 0.15 -4.38 -25.77
N ARG A 93 0.92 -4.20 -26.85
CA ARG A 93 2.03 -5.10 -27.21
C ARG A 93 3.30 -4.70 -26.45
N GLY A 94 3.95 -5.66 -25.82
CA GLY A 94 5.21 -5.49 -25.09
C GLY A 94 6.30 -6.41 -25.61
N TRP A 95 7.51 -5.90 -25.75
CA TRP A 95 8.67 -6.64 -26.27
C TRP A 95 9.67 -6.96 -25.16
N PHE A 96 10.11 -8.21 -25.06
CA PHE A 96 11.04 -8.69 -24.04
C PHE A 96 12.51 -8.51 -24.46
N PHE A 97 13.28 -7.78 -23.66
CA PHE A 97 14.66 -7.36 -23.91
C PHE A 97 15.50 -7.39 -22.61
N PRO A 98 15.93 -8.57 -22.11
CA PRO A 98 16.49 -8.71 -20.76
C PRO A 98 17.84 -8.04 -20.52
N THR A 99 18.74 -8.04 -21.51
CA THR A 99 20.10 -7.50 -21.37
C THR A 99 20.25 -6.07 -21.91
N TYR A 100 19.17 -5.46 -22.40
CA TYR A 100 19.27 -4.19 -23.14
C TYR A 100 19.82 -3.04 -22.28
N TRP A 101 19.27 -2.82 -21.08
CA TRP A 101 19.75 -1.74 -20.20
C TRP A 101 21.08 -2.06 -19.51
N ALA A 102 21.42 -3.34 -19.31
CA ALA A 102 22.76 -3.73 -18.86
C ALA A 102 23.82 -3.34 -19.91
N ASN A 103 23.57 -3.66 -21.18
CA ASN A 103 24.48 -3.33 -22.29
C ASN A 103 24.52 -1.81 -22.58
N ALA A 104 23.35 -1.16 -22.69
CA ALA A 104 23.25 0.27 -23.01
C ALA A 104 23.90 1.16 -21.94
N LEU A 105 23.84 0.77 -20.66
CA LEU A 105 24.52 1.48 -19.57
C LEU A 105 26.06 1.28 -19.63
N GLY A 106 26.53 0.14 -20.14
CA GLY A 106 27.94 -0.07 -20.46
C GLY A 106 28.41 0.78 -21.64
N ASP A 107 27.56 0.98 -22.65
CA ASP A 107 27.87 1.84 -23.79
C ASP A 107 27.77 3.35 -23.46
N LYS A 108 26.99 3.75 -22.44
CA LYS A 108 27.01 5.12 -21.89
C LYS A 108 28.42 5.55 -21.45
N VAL A 109 29.23 4.63 -20.93
CA VAL A 109 30.61 4.88 -20.49
C VAL A 109 31.55 5.15 -21.68
N LYS A 110 31.20 4.64 -22.88
CA LYS A 110 31.97 4.79 -24.11
C LYS A 110 31.53 6.04 -24.89
N ASP A 111 30.22 6.19 -25.08
CA ASP A 111 29.57 7.25 -25.87
C ASP A 111 28.63 8.11 -24.98
N PRO A 112 29.17 9.02 -24.15
CA PRO A 112 28.34 9.86 -23.27
C PRO A 112 27.31 10.69 -24.06
N SER A 113 27.65 11.12 -25.29
CA SER A 113 26.79 11.95 -26.16
C SER A 113 25.44 11.33 -26.55
N LYS A 114 25.23 10.02 -26.35
CA LYS A 114 23.95 9.34 -26.66
C LYS A 114 22.89 9.53 -25.57
N PHE A 115 23.31 9.81 -24.34
CA PHE A 115 22.49 9.87 -23.14
C PHE A 115 22.65 11.23 -22.45
N ARG A 116 21.62 11.70 -21.73
CA ARG A 116 21.85 12.78 -20.75
C ARG A 116 22.46 12.21 -19.47
N GLU A 117 22.84 13.09 -18.56
CA GLU A 117 23.14 12.73 -17.19
C GLU A 117 21.91 12.10 -16.53
N PHE A 118 21.92 10.77 -16.45
CA PHE A 118 21.02 9.98 -15.63
C PHE A 118 21.21 10.35 -14.16
N GLY A 119 20.17 10.90 -13.53
CA GLY A 119 20.17 11.29 -12.11
C GLY A 119 19.60 10.20 -11.19
N LYS A 120 19.23 10.57 -9.95
CA LYS A 120 18.59 9.66 -8.97
C LYS A 120 17.26 9.03 -9.46
N ASP A 121 16.72 9.47 -10.59
CA ASP A 121 15.52 8.96 -11.24
C ASP A 121 15.69 7.59 -11.96
N ASP A 122 16.89 7.04 -12.01
CA ASP A 122 17.23 5.78 -12.72
C ASP A 122 16.85 4.49 -11.98
N LEU A 123 16.02 4.59 -10.94
CA LEU A 123 15.66 3.48 -10.06
C LEU A 123 15.20 2.23 -10.84
N PHE A 124 16.03 1.18 -10.68
CA PHE A 124 15.88 -0.15 -11.27
C PHE A 124 15.94 -0.21 -12.81
N LEU A 125 16.63 0.74 -13.47
CA LEU A 125 16.76 0.78 -14.93
C LEU A 125 17.26 -0.55 -15.53
N ARG A 126 18.32 -1.16 -14.98
CA ARG A 126 18.83 -2.48 -15.43
C ARG A 126 17.81 -3.60 -15.32
N ASN A 127 16.88 -3.52 -14.35
CA ASN A 127 15.88 -4.56 -14.12
C ASN A 127 14.64 -4.37 -15.01
N ARG A 128 14.60 -3.39 -15.91
CA ARG A 128 13.48 -3.17 -16.82
C ARG A 128 13.61 -4.03 -18.08
N VAL A 129 12.86 -5.13 -18.09
CA VAL A 129 12.92 -6.22 -19.08
C VAL A 129 12.00 -6.02 -20.27
N VAL A 130 10.89 -5.30 -20.13
CA VAL A 130 9.84 -5.23 -21.16
C VAL A 130 9.52 -3.80 -21.53
N VAL A 131 9.50 -3.51 -22.82
CA VAL A 131 9.13 -2.20 -23.36
C VAL A 131 7.78 -2.28 -24.06
N VAL A 132 6.85 -1.39 -23.68
CA VAL A 132 5.49 -1.38 -24.22
C VAL A 132 5.38 -0.42 -25.40
N GLU A 133 4.97 -0.94 -26.56
CA GLU A 133 4.87 -0.22 -27.83
C GLU A 133 3.73 0.81 -27.80
N MET A 134 2.55 0.42 -27.34
CA MET A 134 1.50 1.34 -26.91
C MET A 134 1.03 0.91 -25.53
N PHE A 135 1.15 1.79 -24.52
CA PHE A 135 0.55 1.56 -23.21
C PHE A 135 -0.69 2.43 -23.09
N THR A 136 -1.85 1.80 -23.09
CA THR A 136 -3.18 2.41 -22.99
C THR A 136 -3.87 2.00 -21.69
N GLY A 137 -4.89 2.76 -21.28
CA GLY A 137 -5.73 2.45 -20.12
C GLY A 137 -5.18 2.92 -18.76
N THR A 138 -5.97 2.70 -17.71
CA THR A 138 -5.75 3.29 -16.38
C THR A 138 -4.47 2.82 -15.69
N LEU A 139 -4.03 1.57 -15.94
CA LEU A 139 -2.83 1.00 -15.32
C LEU A 139 -1.53 1.71 -15.72
N GLN A 140 -1.51 2.42 -16.85
CA GLN A 140 -0.39 3.29 -17.25
C GLN A 140 -0.09 4.37 -16.20
N LYS A 141 -1.03 4.71 -15.30
CA LYS A 141 -0.81 5.64 -14.19
C LYS A 141 -0.01 5.05 -13.02
N SER A 142 0.03 3.72 -12.84
CA SER A 142 0.62 3.06 -11.66
C SER A 142 1.56 1.88 -11.95
N ILE A 143 1.76 1.52 -13.23
CA ILE A 143 2.65 0.44 -13.70
C ILE A 143 3.53 0.97 -14.86
N GLY A 144 4.82 0.64 -14.88
CA GLY A 144 5.83 1.03 -15.88
C GLY A 144 6.41 2.43 -15.68
N ARG A 145 7.58 2.71 -16.24
CA ARG A 145 8.22 4.03 -16.20
C ARG A 145 8.80 4.38 -17.58
N THR A 146 8.44 5.53 -18.14
CA THR A 146 9.18 6.12 -19.25
C THR A 146 10.48 6.69 -18.71
N ILE A 147 11.60 6.35 -19.34
CA ILE A 147 12.93 6.59 -18.77
C ILE A 147 13.34 8.05 -19.05
N PRO A 148 13.63 8.88 -18.02
CA PRO A 148 14.14 10.22 -18.22
C PRO A 148 15.60 10.19 -18.72
N GLY A 149 16.05 11.27 -19.35
CA GLY A 149 17.43 11.40 -19.84
C GLY A 149 17.75 10.71 -21.17
N VAL A 150 16.92 9.77 -21.64
CA VAL A 150 16.99 9.19 -22.99
C VAL A 150 16.71 10.27 -24.05
N THR A 151 17.49 10.29 -25.14
CA THR A 151 17.40 11.32 -26.20
C THR A 151 16.34 10.99 -27.28
N LYS A 152 15.82 12.00 -28.00
CA LYS A 152 14.77 11.81 -29.04
C LYS A 152 15.17 10.84 -30.18
N PHE A 153 16.47 10.63 -30.36
CA PHE A 153 17.07 9.76 -31.38
C PHE A 153 17.23 8.29 -30.93
N HIS A 154 17.05 8.01 -29.65
CA HIS A 154 17.24 6.67 -29.08
C HIS A 154 16.05 5.76 -29.45
N PRO A 155 16.28 4.45 -29.68
CA PRO A 155 15.20 3.47 -29.82
C PRO A 155 14.24 3.50 -28.64
N ALA A 156 12.96 3.27 -28.91
CA ALA A 156 11.88 3.30 -27.94
C ALA A 156 11.83 4.59 -27.06
N PHE A 157 12.31 5.73 -27.57
CA PHE A 157 12.15 7.02 -26.90
C PHE A 157 10.68 7.30 -26.55
N GLY A 158 10.43 7.78 -25.34
CA GLY A 158 9.09 8.04 -24.81
C GLY A 158 8.29 6.80 -24.39
N LYS A 159 8.75 5.57 -24.68
CA LYS A 159 8.03 4.34 -24.32
C LYS A 159 8.14 4.00 -22.84
N SER A 160 7.14 3.29 -22.34
CA SER A 160 7.06 2.83 -20.96
C SER A 160 7.79 1.49 -20.82
N TRP A 161 8.73 1.43 -19.88
CA TRP A 161 9.51 0.25 -19.56
C TRP A 161 9.07 -0.37 -18.23
N LEU A 162 8.81 -1.67 -18.25
CA LEU A 162 8.27 -2.47 -17.15
C LEU A 162 9.38 -3.28 -16.46
N LEU A 163 9.26 -3.40 -15.15
CA LEU A 163 9.93 -4.42 -14.34
C LEU A 163 9.33 -5.82 -14.59
N PRO A 164 10.01 -6.93 -14.21
CA PRO A 164 9.50 -8.29 -14.45
C PRO A 164 8.15 -8.54 -13.76
N GLU A 165 7.97 -8.10 -12.52
CA GLU A 165 6.70 -8.20 -11.79
C GLU A 165 5.60 -7.31 -12.39
N GLU A 166 5.98 -6.16 -12.97
CA GLU A 166 5.06 -5.27 -13.68
C GLU A 166 4.55 -5.90 -14.98
N ALA A 167 5.43 -6.53 -15.75
CA ALA A 167 5.09 -7.21 -17.00
C ALA A 167 4.25 -8.46 -16.72
N LEU A 168 4.71 -9.36 -15.83
CA LEU A 168 4.05 -10.63 -15.55
C LEU A 168 2.61 -10.41 -15.03
N PHE A 169 2.41 -9.42 -14.16
CA PHE A 169 1.08 -9.04 -13.66
C PHE A 169 0.13 -8.56 -14.76
N LEU A 170 0.63 -7.83 -15.78
CA LEU A 170 -0.21 -7.40 -16.89
C LEU A 170 -0.57 -8.55 -17.84
N VAL A 171 0.34 -9.50 -18.08
CA VAL A 171 0.06 -10.72 -18.86
C VAL A 171 -0.98 -11.58 -18.14
N GLU A 172 -0.82 -11.80 -16.84
CA GLU A 172 -1.78 -12.52 -15.98
C GLU A 172 -3.20 -11.91 -16.01
N ARG A 173 -3.29 -10.58 -16.13
CA ARG A 173 -4.55 -9.83 -16.23
C ARG A 173 -5.13 -9.79 -17.66
N GLY A 174 -4.41 -10.26 -18.67
CA GLY A 174 -4.80 -10.13 -20.09
C GLY A 174 -4.67 -8.69 -20.64
N ASN A 175 -3.91 -7.83 -19.96
CA ASN A 175 -3.77 -6.41 -20.27
C ASN A 175 -2.45 -6.07 -21.01
N LEU A 176 -1.53 -7.03 -21.12
CA LEU A 176 -0.32 -6.95 -21.93
C LEU A 176 -0.20 -8.25 -22.73
N ASP A 177 0.11 -8.10 -24.01
CA ASP A 177 0.51 -9.18 -24.90
C ASP A 177 2.04 -9.13 -25.01
N LEU A 178 2.73 -10.21 -24.62
CA LEU A 178 4.18 -10.23 -24.46
C LEU A 178 4.85 -11.00 -25.60
N TRP A 179 5.75 -10.35 -26.32
CA TRP A 179 6.40 -10.89 -27.51
C TRP A 179 7.92 -11.00 -27.32
N TYR A 180 8.49 -12.09 -27.82
CA TYR A 180 9.92 -12.27 -27.97
C TYR A 180 10.37 -11.71 -29.35
N PRO A 181 11.35 -10.80 -29.40
CA PRO A 181 11.75 -10.14 -30.64
C PRO A 181 12.63 -11.03 -31.53
N ASN A 182 12.38 -11.01 -32.85
CA ASN A 182 13.27 -11.65 -33.85
C ASN A 182 14.47 -10.77 -34.22
N GLY A 183 14.45 -9.49 -33.87
CA GLY A 183 15.45 -8.50 -34.29
C GLY A 183 15.74 -7.45 -33.22
N PRO A 184 16.73 -6.56 -33.47
CA PRO A 184 17.15 -5.55 -32.52
C PRO A 184 16.09 -4.44 -32.35
N ILE A 185 16.10 -3.75 -31.22
CA ILE A 185 15.06 -2.77 -30.84
C ILE A 185 14.96 -1.59 -31.82
N GLU A 186 16.07 -1.25 -32.49
CA GLU A 186 16.17 -0.26 -33.57
C GLU A 186 15.22 -0.57 -34.73
N SER A 187 15.00 -1.85 -35.03
CA SER A 187 14.11 -2.32 -36.11
C SER A 187 12.64 -2.29 -35.70
N LEU A 188 12.35 -2.52 -34.41
CA LEU A 188 10.97 -2.59 -33.90
C LEU A 188 10.42 -1.23 -33.50
N MET A 189 11.26 -0.40 -32.86
CA MET A 189 10.89 0.91 -32.32
C MET A 189 12.04 1.92 -32.54
N PRO A 190 12.30 2.35 -33.79
CA PRO A 190 13.30 3.37 -34.08
C PRO A 190 13.03 4.69 -33.34
N GLY A 191 14.10 5.41 -33.03
CA GLY A 191 14.03 6.81 -32.58
C GLY A 191 13.64 7.77 -33.71
N TRP A 192 13.62 9.08 -33.43
CA TRP A 192 13.41 10.08 -34.48
C TRP A 192 14.50 10.00 -35.57
N PRO A 193 14.16 10.02 -36.87
CA PRO A 193 15.15 10.16 -37.94
C PRO A 193 15.91 11.48 -37.79
N ARG A 194 17.25 11.44 -37.90
CA ARG A 194 18.12 12.62 -37.64
C ARG A 194 17.81 13.78 -38.58
N GLU A 195 17.81 13.51 -39.89
CA GLU A 195 17.52 14.47 -40.96
C GLU A 195 16.17 15.19 -40.77
N ALA A 196 15.11 14.46 -40.43
CA ALA A 196 13.78 15.02 -40.21
C ALA A 196 13.64 15.80 -38.88
N ALA A 197 14.55 15.56 -37.92
CA ALA A 197 14.55 16.18 -36.60
C ALA A 197 15.37 17.48 -36.51
N GLU A 198 16.11 17.82 -37.58
CA GLU A 198 16.78 19.10 -37.81
C GLU A 198 15.84 20.08 -38.53
N GLN A 199 14.98 19.58 -39.43
CA GLN A 199 13.97 20.38 -40.14
C GLN A 199 12.75 20.73 -39.28
N ARG A 200 12.44 19.91 -38.26
CA ARG A 200 11.29 20.12 -37.34
C ARG A 200 11.76 20.71 -36.01
N GLY A 201 11.31 21.93 -35.73
CA GLY A 201 11.59 22.64 -34.47
C GLY A 201 11.04 21.92 -33.23
N ASN A 202 11.56 22.29 -32.05
CA ASN A 202 11.40 21.54 -30.79
C ASN A 202 9.96 21.38 -30.23
N ASN A 203 8.93 21.96 -30.86
CA ASN A 203 7.55 22.00 -30.34
C ASN A 203 6.56 21.07 -31.08
N GLU A 204 7.00 20.24 -32.03
CA GLU A 204 6.10 19.31 -32.72
C GLU A 204 5.82 18.01 -31.95
N LYS A 205 4.67 17.39 -32.27
CA LYS A 205 4.21 16.13 -31.68
C LYS A 205 5.16 14.97 -32.06
N PRO A 206 5.23 13.88 -31.25
CA PRO A 206 5.94 12.66 -31.63
C PRO A 206 5.53 12.15 -33.02
N PHE A 207 6.47 11.55 -33.74
CA PHE A 207 6.19 10.86 -35.01
C PHE A 207 4.97 9.94 -34.84
N PRO A 208 3.97 10.02 -35.73
CA PRO A 208 2.75 9.22 -35.62
C PRO A 208 3.11 7.76 -35.85
N GLN A 209 3.10 6.98 -34.78
CA GLN A 209 3.32 5.53 -34.88
C GLN A 209 2.01 4.87 -35.30
N SER A 210 2.11 3.96 -36.27
CA SER A 210 1.03 3.03 -36.61
C SER A 210 0.58 2.28 -35.36
N LYS A 211 -0.72 2.00 -35.23
CA LYS A 211 -1.16 0.94 -34.32
C LYS A 211 -0.44 -0.37 -34.70
N PRO A 212 -0.06 -1.21 -33.72
CA PRO A 212 0.53 -2.52 -34.01
C PRO A 212 -0.40 -3.34 -34.91
N ASP A 213 0.18 -4.15 -35.80
CA ASP A 213 -0.58 -5.08 -36.64
C ASP A 213 -0.59 -6.47 -35.98
N PRO A 214 -1.74 -7.14 -35.81
CA PRO A 214 -1.80 -8.51 -35.30
C PRO A 214 -1.05 -9.54 -36.17
N SER A 215 -0.78 -9.23 -37.44
CA SER A 215 -0.07 -10.11 -38.39
C SER A 215 1.46 -9.95 -38.40
N ASP A 216 2.02 -9.12 -37.51
CA ASP A 216 3.46 -8.78 -37.37
C ASP A 216 4.40 -9.95 -36.95
N TYR A 217 4.04 -11.22 -37.19
CA TYR A 217 4.83 -12.41 -36.81
C TYR A 217 6.25 -12.46 -37.41
N SER A 218 6.56 -11.66 -38.42
CA SER A 218 7.93 -11.46 -38.90
C SER A 218 8.83 -10.75 -37.88
N LYS A 219 8.26 -9.85 -37.06
CA LYS A 219 8.97 -9.04 -36.05
C LYS A 219 9.29 -9.82 -34.78
N GLY A 220 8.54 -10.87 -34.47
CA GLY A 220 8.74 -11.73 -33.31
C GLY A 220 7.63 -12.73 -33.08
N THR A 221 7.72 -13.43 -31.94
CA THR A 221 6.83 -14.52 -31.56
C THR A 221 6.13 -14.19 -30.24
N PRO A 222 4.78 -14.30 -30.13
CA PRO A 222 4.09 -14.12 -28.85
C PRO A 222 4.48 -15.22 -27.85
N LEU A 223 4.65 -14.83 -26.58
CA LEU A 223 4.97 -15.72 -25.47
C LEU A 223 3.70 -16.15 -24.74
N SER A 224 3.56 -17.46 -24.49
CA SER A 224 2.52 -17.97 -23.60
C SER A 224 2.72 -17.47 -22.16
N LEU A 225 1.67 -17.51 -21.34
CA LEU A 225 1.76 -17.19 -19.90
C LEU A 225 2.86 -18.03 -19.20
N GLN A 226 2.99 -19.31 -19.58
CA GLN A 226 4.01 -20.22 -19.06
C GLN A 226 5.43 -19.78 -19.45
N ALA A 227 5.62 -19.34 -20.70
CA ALA A 227 6.91 -18.80 -21.16
C ALA A 227 7.22 -17.44 -20.49
N ALA A 228 6.23 -16.58 -20.28
CA ALA A 228 6.40 -15.34 -19.53
C ALA A 228 6.83 -15.61 -18.07
N TYR A 229 6.22 -16.60 -17.41
CA TYR A 229 6.65 -17.09 -16.10
C TYR A 229 8.12 -17.57 -16.12
N ALA A 230 8.50 -18.41 -17.08
CA ALA A 230 9.85 -18.96 -17.19
C ALA A 230 10.94 -17.92 -17.53
N MET A 231 10.58 -16.84 -18.25
CA MET A 231 11.49 -15.76 -18.61
C MET A 231 11.66 -14.72 -17.48
N LEU A 232 10.58 -14.39 -16.75
CA LEU A 232 10.55 -13.28 -15.80
C LEU A 232 10.79 -13.70 -14.33
N ILE A 233 10.62 -14.98 -13.99
CA ILE A 233 10.89 -15.50 -12.64
C ILE A 233 12.30 -16.09 -12.55
N GLY A 234 13.00 -15.80 -11.45
CA GLY A 234 14.34 -16.28 -11.18
C GLY A 234 14.73 -16.22 -9.69
N ILE A 235 16.02 -16.44 -9.43
CA ILE A 235 16.64 -16.36 -8.11
C ILE A 235 16.89 -14.89 -7.74
N GLU A 236 16.83 -14.56 -6.44
CA GLU A 236 16.92 -13.19 -5.97
C GLU A 236 18.31 -12.55 -6.09
N GLY A 237 18.53 -11.89 -7.23
CA GLY A 237 19.77 -11.20 -7.57
C GLY A 237 20.06 -11.26 -9.07
N GLU A 238 19.34 -12.11 -9.83
CA GLU A 238 19.38 -12.10 -11.30
C GLU A 238 18.81 -10.78 -11.85
N GLU A 239 19.61 -10.05 -12.64
CA GLU A 239 19.15 -8.83 -13.32
C GLU A 239 17.97 -9.17 -14.28
N GLY A 240 16.96 -8.30 -14.32
CA GLY A 240 15.78 -8.48 -15.17
C GLY A 240 14.75 -9.53 -14.70
N LYS A 241 14.93 -10.17 -13.54
CA LYS A 241 13.97 -11.16 -12.99
C LYS A 241 13.47 -10.81 -11.58
N VAL A 242 12.40 -11.49 -11.16
CA VAL A 242 11.82 -11.40 -9.81
C VAL A 242 11.69 -12.80 -9.19
N SER A 243 11.77 -12.93 -7.86
CA SER A 243 11.43 -14.19 -7.19
C SER A 243 9.92 -14.41 -7.14
N LEU A 244 9.48 -15.67 -7.24
CA LEU A 244 8.06 -16.04 -7.20
C LEU A 244 7.34 -15.45 -5.98
N ARG A 245 7.98 -15.45 -4.80
CA ARG A 245 7.49 -14.91 -3.54
C ARG A 245 7.22 -13.39 -3.62
N LYS A 246 8.19 -12.63 -4.16
CA LYS A 246 8.08 -11.18 -4.35
C LYS A 246 6.99 -10.84 -5.38
N TYR A 247 6.93 -11.60 -6.46
CA TYR A 247 5.85 -11.49 -7.43
C TYR A 247 4.46 -11.77 -6.82
N GLN A 248 4.31 -12.81 -6.00
CA GLN A 248 3.05 -13.13 -5.31
C GLN A 248 2.59 -11.97 -4.41
N VAL A 249 3.48 -11.40 -3.59
CA VAL A 249 3.18 -10.23 -2.74
C VAL A 249 2.84 -8.99 -3.58
N TYR A 250 3.62 -8.69 -4.62
CA TYR A 250 3.35 -7.58 -5.54
C TYR A 250 1.96 -7.71 -6.20
N ALA A 251 1.65 -8.90 -6.73
CA ALA A 251 0.39 -9.17 -7.41
C ALA A 251 -0.80 -9.13 -6.44
N HIS A 252 -0.65 -9.63 -5.20
CA HIS A 252 -1.67 -9.50 -4.15
C HIS A 252 -1.95 -8.02 -3.82
N LEU A 253 -0.92 -7.23 -3.53
CA LEU A 253 -1.06 -5.80 -3.21
C LEU A 253 -1.66 -4.99 -4.38
N LYS A 254 -1.28 -5.30 -5.63
CA LYS A 254 -1.87 -4.66 -6.82
C LYS A 254 -3.32 -5.09 -7.08
N ARG A 255 -3.71 -6.34 -6.78
CA ARG A 255 -5.12 -6.79 -6.81
C ARG A 255 -5.96 -6.11 -5.72
N ALA A 256 -5.39 -5.89 -4.54
CA ALA A 256 -5.99 -5.10 -3.45
C ALA A 256 -6.00 -3.56 -3.70
N GLY A 257 -5.58 -3.10 -4.87
CA GLY A 257 -5.69 -1.71 -5.30
C GLY A 257 -4.56 -0.77 -4.86
N PHE A 258 -3.54 -1.27 -4.15
CA PHE A 258 -2.40 -0.44 -3.74
C PHE A 258 -1.50 -0.08 -4.93
N HIS A 259 -0.81 1.06 -4.82
CA HIS A 259 0.36 1.33 -5.65
C HIS A 259 1.57 0.71 -4.96
N VAL A 260 2.42 0.05 -5.74
CA VAL A 260 3.59 -0.71 -5.26
C VAL A 260 4.73 -0.44 -6.22
N PHE A 261 5.89 -0.12 -5.65
CA PHE A 261 7.18 0.02 -6.33
C PHE A 261 8.25 -0.72 -5.51
N PRO A 262 9.32 -1.25 -6.13
CA PRO A 262 10.45 -1.78 -5.38
C PRO A 262 11.03 -0.71 -4.45
N ALA A 263 11.42 -1.13 -3.24
CA ALA A 263 12.09 -0.27 -2.29
C ALA A 263 13.51 0.05 -2.79
N TRP A 264 13.76 1.33 -3.06
CA TRP A 264 15.11 1.83 -3.30
C TRP A 264 15.85 1.97 -1.96
N GLU A 265 17.17 1.88 -2.00
CA GLU A 265 18.00 2.32 -0.89
C GLU A 265 17.92 3.85 -0.86
N GLU A 266 17.37 4.40 0.23
CA GLU A 266 17.37 5.83 0.49
C GLU A 266 18.77 6.19 1.01
N ASP A 267 19.67 6.53 0.08
CA ASP A 267 20.95 7.18 0.42
C ASP A 267 20.64 8.44 1.25
N GLU A 268 20.79 8.36 2.57
CA GLU A 268 20.77 9.55 3.42
C GLU A 268 21.94 10.44 2.98
N GLU A 269 21.63 11.54 2.30
CA GLU A 269 22.58 12.64 2.14
C GLU A 269 22.98 13.07 3.56
N GLU A 270 24.24 12.82 3.94
CA GLU A 270 24.82 13.17 5.24
C GLU A 270 24.83 14.69 5.42
N THR A 271 23.65 15.26 5.68
CA THR A 271 23.43 16.61 6.17
C THR A 271 23.80 16.65 7.64
N ALA A 272 25.08 16.32 7.91
CA ALA A 272 25.75 16.47 9.18
C ALA A 272 25.50 17.90 9.66
N GLN A 273 24.54 18.05 10.56
CA GLN A 273 24.09 19.34 11.07
C GLN A 273 25.34 20.03 11.64
N PRO A 274 25.83 21.13 11.04
CA PRO A 274 27.04 21.76 11.53
C PRO A 274 26.77 22.19 12.96
N TRP A 275 27.61 21.71 13.87
CA TRP A 275 27.45 21.90 15.30
C TRP A 275 27.41 23.39 15.61
N SER A 276 26.20 23.94 15.73
CA SER A 276 26.03 25.38 15.91
C SER A 276 26.69 25.78 17.22
N LEU A 277 27.42 26.89 17.23
CA LEU A 277 27.98 27.47 18.45
C LEU A 277 26.88 27.73 19.50
N TRP A 278 25.63 27.95 19.07
CA TRP A 278 24.47 27.98 19.95
C TRP A 278 24.14 26.62 20.57
N SER A 279 24.23 25.51 19.82
CA SER A 279 24.00 24.15 20.35
C SER A 279 25.05 23.80 21.42
N TRP A 280 26.31 24.15 21.16
CA TRP A 280 27.39 24.03 22.16
C TRP A 280 27.13 24.93 23.38
N MET A 281 26.83 26.21 23.19
CA MET A 281 26.49 27.14 24.27
C MET A 281 25.27 26.68 25.10
N THR A 282 24.24 26.09 24.48
CA THR A 282 23.10 25.51 25.22
C THR A 282 23.47 24.24 25.97
N SER A 283 24.41 23.42 25.46
CA SER A 283 24.89 22.24 26.19
C SER A 283 25.65 22.61 27.48
N LEU A 284 26.30 23.78 27.51
CA LEU A 284 26.92 24.35 28.72
C LEU A 284 25.89 24.95 29.71
N LEU A 285 24.65 25.17 29.27
CA LEU A 285 23.54 25.67 30.09
C LEU A 285 22.60 24.54 30.58
N ASP A 286 22.83 23.29 30.17
CA ASP A 286 22.01 22.12 30.57
C ASP A 286 22.34 21.61 32.00
N ILE A 287 22.49 22.56 32.93
CA ILE A 287 22.77 22.35 34.36
C ILE A 287 21.45 21.98 35.08
N SER A 288 20.74 20.98 34.55
CA SER A 288 19.50 20.47 35.15
C SER A 288 19.22 19.00 34.86
N SER A 289 20.25 18.20 34.53
CA SER A 289 20.17 16.76 34.79
C SER A 289 20.36 16.51 36.30
N PRO A 290 19.37 15.95 37.02
CA PRO A 290 19.58 15.55 38.41
C PRO A 290 20.49 14.31 38.41
N TYR A 291 21.77 14.50 38.75
CA TYR A 291 22.78 13.44 38.77
C TYR A 291 22.28 12.16 39.45
N GLU A 292 22.02 11.12 38.65
CA GLU A 292 21.80 9.77 39.15
C GLU A 292 23.15 9.21 39.62
N SER A 293 23.38 9.30 40.93
CA SER A 293 24.51 8.66 41.60
C SER A 293 24.38 7.14 41.46
N GLN A 294 25.10 6.54 40.51
CA GLN A 294 25.11 5.08 40.26
C GLN A 294 25.35 4.26 41.54
N ASN A 295 26.08 4.84 42.50
CA ASN A 295 26.28 4.29 43.85
C ASN A 295 25.54 5.17 44.87
N GLY A 296 24.31 4.79 45.25
CA GLY A 296 23.53 5.48 46.28
C GLY A 296 22.08 4.97 46.41
N PRO A 297 21.34 5.38 47.46
CA PRO A 297 19.92 5.08 47.59
C PRO A 297 19.10 5.86 46.55
N LEU A 298 18.18 5.16 45.87
CA LEU A 298 17.37 5.68 44.75
C LEU A 298 16.58 6.95 45.08
N VAL A 299 16.09 7.02 46.32
CA VAL A 299 15.52 8.22 46.91
C VAL A 299 16.53 8.72 47.93
N GLN A 300 17.40 9.65 47.53
CA GLN A 300 18.33 10.32 48.43
C GLN A 300 17.57 10.95 49.62
N PRO A 301 18.06 10.84 50.87
CA PRO A 301 17.43 11.49 52.02
C PRO A 301 17.31 13.01 51.81
N GLY A 302 16.10 13.55 51.93
CA GLY A 302 15.84 14.97 51.68
C GLY A 302 14.35 15.34 51.72
N VAL A 303 14.06 16.62 51.57
CA VAL A 303 12.67 17.14 51.59
C VAL A 303 12.07 17.08 50.18
N TYR A 304 11.01 16.27 50.02
CA TYR A 304 10.30 16.11 48.75
C TYR A 304 8.93 16.80 48.81
N HIS A 305 8.80 17.96 48.18
CA HIS A 305 7.54 18.72 48.12
C HIS A 305 6.48 18.12 47.18
N SER A 306 6.77 17.02 46.48
CA SER A 306 5.80 16.31 45.65
C SER A 306 6.18 14.84 45.47
N TYR A 307 5.21 13.94 45.64
CA TYR A 307 5.40 12.52 45.33
C TYR A 307 5.83 12.27 43.87
N LYS A 308 5.56 13.20 42.93
CA LYS A 308 6.03 13.11 41.55
C LYS A 308 7.56 12.98 41.45
N SER A 309 8.33 13.73 42.25
CA SER A 309 9.79 13.68 42.21
C SER A 309 10.39 12.49 42.94
N VAL A 310 9.62 11.84 43.82
CA VAL A 310 9.97 10.54 44.43
C VAL A 310 9.73 9.43 43.41
N TYR A 311 8.54 9.36 42.82
CA TYR A 311 8.20 8.33 41.83
C TYR A 311 9.00 8.43 40.53
N SER A 312 9.47 9.63 40.13
CA SER A 312 10.39 9.76 39.00
C SER A 312 11.81 9.28 39.31
N ARG A 313 12.27 9.33 40.57
CA ARG A 313 13.59 8.81 40.99
C ARG A 313 13.57 7.29 41.24
N LEU A 314 12.42 6.75 41.64
CA LEU A 314 12.19 5.30 41.72
C LEU A 314 12.03 4.63 40.34
N GLN A 315 12.03 5.39 39.23
CA GLN A 315 11.69 4.90 37.89
C GLN A 315 12.87 4.24 37.13
N GLN A 316 13.70 3.45 37.82
CA GLN A 316 14.95 2.86 37.34
C GLN A 316 14.91 2.03 36.05
N ILE A 317 13.74 1.55 35.62
CA ILE A 317 13.64 0.60 34.50
C ILE A 317 14.27 1.25 33.25
N PRO A 318 15.32 0.67 32.64
CA PRO A 318 15.93 1.24 31.45
C PRO A 318 14.90 1.23 30.31
N ARG A 319 14.59 2.41 29.76
CA ARG A 319 13.45 2.58 28.84
C ARG A 319 13.90 2.86 27.41
N HIS A 320 13.30 2.17 26.46
CA HIS A 320 13.44 2.51 25.05
C HIS A 320 12.68 3.81 24.72
N VAL A 321 13.43 4.90 24.56
CA VAL A 321 12.91 6.18 24.06
C VAL A 321 13.31 6.28 22.58
N PRO A 322 12.34 6.20 21.65
CA PRO A 322 12.62 6.22 20.21
C PRO A 322 13.18 7.59 19.81
N LYS A 323 14.44 7.63 19.41
CA LYS A 323 15.14 8.86 19.06
C LYS A 323 14.92 9.23 17.60
N LYS A 324 14.83 10.53 17.30
CA LYS A 324 14.93 11.11 15.94
C LYS A 324 16.35 11.00 15.33
N ALA A 325 17.18 10.07 15.81
CA ALA A 325 18.50 9.87 15.23
C ALA A 325 18.35 9.36 13.79
N ALA A 326 19.27 9.79 12.92
CA ALA A 326 19.43 9.27 11.56
C ALA A 326 19.40 7.74 11.53
N ALA A 327 18.98 7.14 10.41
CA ALA A 327 19.02 5.69 10.27
C ALA A 327 20.46 5.21 10.50
N CYS A 328 20.70 4.38 11.52
CA CYS A 328 22.03 3.86 11.76
C CYS A 328 22.41 3.00 10.55
N SER A 329 23.60 3.23 9.96
CA SER A 329 23.99 2.75 8.61
C SER A 329 24.23 1.23 8.49
N LYS A 330 23.59 0.44 9.35
CA LYS A 330 23.45 -1.01 9.25
C LYS A 330 22.47 -1.35 8.13
N ASN A 331 22.95 -1.42 6.88
CA ASN A 331 22.14 -1.88 5.76
C ASN A 331 21.46 -3.24 6.08
N SER A 332 20.13 -3.25 6.05
CA SER A 332 19.31 -4.41 6.43
C SER A 332 19.66 -5.64 5.57
N LYS A 333 20.16 -6.70 6.23
CA LYS A 333 20.72 -7.89 5.57
C LYS A 333 19.63 -8.89 5.23
N LYS A 334 19.77 -9.59 4.09
CA LYS A 334 18.91 -10.74 3.75
C LYS A 334 18.88 -11.75 4.92
N PRO A 335 17.73 -12.38 5.23
CA PRO A 335 16.46 -12.27 4.50
C PRO A 335 15.66 -10.99 4.80
N PHE A 336 15.90 -10.33 5.93
CA PHE A 336 15.11 -9.19 6.40
C PHE A 336 15.58 -7.86 5.80
N LYS A 337 15.17 -7.59 4.56
CA LYS A 337 15.38 -6.31 3.84
C LYS A 337 14.04 -5.73 3.36
N LEU A 338 13.94 -4.40 3.28
CA LEU A 338 12.81 -3.73 2.62
C LEU A 338 12.84 -4.00 1.10
N ASP A 339 11.76 -4.55 0.57
CA ASP A 339 11.64 -4.96 -0.83
C ASP A 339 10.63 -4.12 -1.61
N TYR A 340 9.55 -3.67 -0.97
CA TYR A 340 8.51 -2.88 -1.60
C TYR A 340 8.10 -1.67 -0.76
N PHE A 341 7.95 -0.54 -1.43
CA PHE A 341 7.25 0.64 -0.92
C PHE A 341 5.82 0.64 -1.47
N VAL A 342 4.86 0.94 -0.60
CA VAL A 342 3.43 0.76 -0.86
C VAL A 342 2.66 2.03 -0.48
N TRP A 343 1.72 2.42 -1.36
CA TRP A 343 0.84 3.56 -1.16
C TRP A 343 -0.62 3.16 -1.33
N LYS A 344 -1.48 3.73 -0.47
CA LYS A 344 -2.94 3.68 -0.61
C LYS A 344 -3.36 4.50 -1.83
N ALA A 345 -4.25 3.95 -2.65
CA ALA A 345 -4.86 4.68 -3.77
C ALA A 345 -5.81 5.81 -3.33
N ASP A 346 -6.14 5.86 -2.03
CA ASP A 346 -6.91 6.94 -1.42
C ASP A 346 -6.10 8.24 -1.25
N GLY A 347 -6.82 9.37 -1.26
CA GLY A 347 -6.26 10.72 -1.13
C GLY A 347 -5.71 11.34 -2.42
N ALA A 348 -4.56 12.01 -2.29
CA ALA A 348 -3.98 12.87 -3.33
C ALA A 348 -3.47 12.08 -4.57
N PRO A 349 -3.54 12.66 -5.79
CA PRO A 349 -3.21 11.97 -7.04
C PRO A 349 -1.75 11.48 -7.08
N PHE A 350 -1.59 10.16 -7.22
CA PHE A 350 -0.28 9.52 -7.25
C PHE A 350 0.54 9.90 -8.49
N THR A 351 1.81 10.27 -8.27
CA THR A 351 2.76 10.68 -9.31
C THR A 351 4.01 9.81 -9.27
N LYS A 352 4.34 9.15 -10.39
CA LYS A 352 5.46 8.21 -10.50
C LYS A 352 6.85 8.81 -10.40
N GLY A 353 7.03 10.06 -10.86
CA GLY A 353 8.33 10.73 -10.89
C GLY A 353 8.82 11.03 -9.48
N LYS A 354 7.99 11.78 -8.72
CA LYS A 354 8.20 12.10 -7.32
C LYS A 354 6.99 11.62 -6.50
N PRO A 355 6.99 10.36 -6.01
CA PRO A 355 5.92 9.84 -5.17
C PRO A 355 5.88 10.55 -3.80
N ARG A 356 4.75 10.43 -3.09
CA ARG A 356 4.65 10.83 -1.68
C ARG A 356 5.45 9.87 -0.79
N ALA A 357 5.66 10.18 0.50
CA ALA A 357 6.20 9.19 1.44
C ALA A 357 5.33 7.91 1.45
N PRO A 358 5.90 6.69 1.48
CA PRO A 358 5.11 5.46 1.44
C PRO A 358 4.29 5.26 2.71
N ASP A 359 3.04 4.83 2.53
CA ASP A 359 2.11 4.53 3.63
C ASP A 359 2.51 3.25 4.36
N PHE A 360 3.12 2.29 3.65
CA PHE A 360 3.70 1.07 4.22
C PHE A 360 5.04 0.74 3.55
N ARG A 361 5.96 0.18 4.32
CA ARG A 361 7.21 -0.43 3.85
C ARG A 361 7.13 -1.93 4.10
N VAL A 362 7.37 -2.73 3.06
CA VAL A 362 7.14 -4.19 3.07
C VAL A 362 8.47 -4.92 2.83
N CYS A 363 8.80 -5.82 3.76
CA CYS A 363 9.82 -6.84 3.61
C CYS A 363 9.13 -8.15 3.17
N VAL A 364 9.67 -8.86 2.16
CA VAL A 364 9.09 -10.14 1.68
C VAL A 364 9.94 -11.30 2.19
N VAL A 365 9.29 -12.22 2.89
CA VAL A 365 9.92 -13.30 3.64
C VAL A 365 9.20 -14.62 3.33
N ASP A 366 9.92 -15.74 3.33
CA ASP A 366 9.34 -17.06 3.08
C ASP A 366 9.38 -17.94 4.32
N ALA A 367 8.27 -18.65 4.57
CA ALA A 367 8.10 -19.48 5.75
C ALA A 367 8.97 -20.76 5.77
N LYS A 368 9.58 -21.16 4.64
CA LYS A 368 10.43 -22.36 4.56
C LYS A 368 11.90 -22.04 4.72
N ASP A 369 12.34 -20.91 4.16
CA ASP A 369 13.74 -20.46 4.22
C ASP A 369 14.07 -19.73 5.54
N THR A 370 13.05 -19.30 6.30
CA THR A 370 13.24 -18.41 7.46
C THR A 370 12.41 -18.80 8.68
N ILE A 371 12.85 -18.33 9.84
CA ILE A 371 12.21 -18.50 11.15
C ILE A 371 11.85 -17.09 11.68
N ILE A 372 11.06 -17.01 12.75
CA ILE A 372 10.75 -15.78 13.50
C ILE A 372 12.02 -14.91 13.64
N PRO A 373 11.99 -13.62 13.19
CA PRO A 373 13.17 -12.76 13.19
C PRO A 373 13.70 -12.50 14.61
N THR A 374 15.02 -12.40 14.73
CA THR A 374 15.66 -12.05 16.02
C THR A 374 15.48 -10.56 16.34
N LEU A 375 15.64 -10.20 17.62
CA LEU A 375 15.52 -8.80 18.04
C LEU A 375 16.45 -7.86 17.26
N ASP A 376 17.72 -8.23 17.05
CA ASP A 376 18.69 -7.43 16.29
C ASP A 376 18.32 -7.27 14.80
N GLN A 377 17.69 -8.30 14.20
CA GLN A 377 17.15 -8.22 12.85
C GLN A 377 15.95 -7.26 12.79
N ILE A 378 15.03 -7.33 13.75
CA ILE A 378 13.88 -6.40 13.82
C ILE A 378 14.36 -4.97 14.09
N THR A 379 15.30 -4.75 15.02
CA THR A 379 15.82 -3.39 15.30
C THR A 379 16.57 -2.84 14.11
N THR A 380 17.37 -3.64 13.39
CA THR A 380 18.04 -3.19 12.15
C THR A 380 17.04 -2.87 11.04
N LEU A 381 15.99 -3.70 10.87
CA LEU A 381 14.94 -3.48 9.88
C LEU A 381 14.06 -2.25 10.19
N LEU A 382 13.82 -1.97 11.49
CA LEU A 382 13.17 -0.74 11.93
C LEU A 382 14.10 0.47 11.79
N GLU A 383 15.37 0.38 12.21
CA GLU A 383 16.38 1.45 12.06
C GLU A 383 16.52 1.91 10.61
N ALA A 384 16.40 0.98 9.65
CA ALA A 384 16.35 1.25 8.20
C ALA A 384 15.04 1.92 7.70
N THR A 385 14.17 2.41 8.59
CA THR A 385 13.00 3.22 8.24
C THR A 385 13.08 4.62 8.86
N PRO A 386 12.64 5.68 8.14
CA PRO A 386 12.64 7.03 8.66
C PRO A 386 11.63 7.18 9.81
N TYR A 387 12.00 7.99 10.79
CA TYR A 387 11.23 8.25 12.00
C TYR A 387 9.84 8.85 11.69
N SER A 388 8.79 8.08 11.96
CA SER A 388 7.38 8.35 11.69
C SER A 388 6.58 8.39 13.01
N PRO A 389 6.57 9.52 13.75
CA PRO A 389 5.86 9.62 15.02
C PRO A 389 4.33 9.54 14.82
N PRO A 390 3.56 9.10 15.84
CA PRO A 390 2.10 9.11 15.77
C PRO A 390 1.56 10.53 15.51
N ASN A 391 0.51 10.62 14.68
CA ASN A 391 -0.09 11.90 14.28
C ASN A 391 -0.57 12.75 15.47
N GLU A 392 -0.43 14.07 15.37
CA GLU A 392 -0.88 15.02 16.40
C GLU A 392 -2.39 14.94 16.66
N SER A 393 -3.18 14.61 15.64
CA SER A 393 -4.63 14.34 15.74
C SER A 393 -4.97 13.10 16.57
N TRP A 394 -3.98 12.30 16.98
CA TRP A 394 -4.14 11.16 17.89
C TRP A 394 -3.61 11.46 19.30
N GLN A 395 -3.28 12.71 19.65
CA GLN A 395 -2.95 13.09 21.03
C GLN A 395 -4.18 12.99 21.97
N GLY A 396 -3.94 13.01 23.28
CA GLY A 396 -4.97 12.99 24.32
C GLY A 396 -5.38 11.60 24.83
N PRO A 397 -6.28 11.54 25.83
CA PRO A 397 -6.72 10.29 26.45
C PRO A 397 -7.55 9.42 25.48
N GLY A 398 -7.49 8.10 25.66
CA GLY A 398 -8.24 7.12 24.85
C GLY A 398 -7.62 6.75 23.49
N ARG A 399 -6.74 7.58 22.92
CA ARG A 399 -6.04 7.28 21.65
C ARG A 399 -4.72 6.49 21.80
N MET A 400 -4.32 6.16 23.03
CA MET A 400 -3.08 5.43 23.37
C MET A 400 -2.87 4.16 22.53
N HIS A 401 -3.87 3.29 22.40
CA HIS A 401 -3.72 2.03 21.66
C HIS A 401 -3.49 2.25 20.15
N GLN A 402 -3.96 3.37 19.59
CA GLN A 402 -3.72 3.75 18.19
C GLN A 402 -2.30 4.30 18.00
N ARG A 403 -1.79 5.09 18.95
CA ARG A 403 -0.40 5.57 18.96
C ARG A 403 0.59 4.40 19.11
N LEU A 404 0.34 3.50 20.05
CA LEU A 404 1.16 2.29 20.26
C LEU A 404 1.14 1.34 19.05
N LYS A 405 -0.01 1.14 18.40
CA LYS A 405 -0.10 0.33 17.17
C LYS A 405 0.61 0.96 15.96
N HIS A 406 0.80 2.28 15.93
CA HIS A 406 1.59 2.95 14.90
C HIS A 406 3.10 2.88 15.20
N GLY A 407 3.47 3.14 16.47
CA GLY A 407 4.85 3.33 16.88
C GLY A 407 5.47 4.61 16.31
N HIS A 408 6.79 4.72 16.42
CA HIS A 408 7.63 5.81 15.91
C HIS A 408 8.44 5.43 14.67
N ARG A 409 8.44 4.13 14.33
CA ARG A 409 8.96 3.51 13.11
C ARG A 409 8.14 2.25 12.88
N ASN A 410 7.90 1.86 11.63
CA ASN A 410 7.01 0.75 11.29
C ASN A 410 7.36 0.03 9.98
N VAL A 411 7.22 -1.31 10.00
CA VAL A 411 7.47 -2.22 8.88
C VAL A 411 6.41 -3.31 8.85
N LEU A 412 5.93 -3.65 7.66
CA LEU A 412 5.18 -4.88 7.39
C LEU A 412 6.15 -5.96 6.92
N ILE A 413 6.06 -7.15 7.52
CA ILE A 413 6.68 -8.36 6.98
C ILE A 413 5.58 -9.18 6.29
N ALA A 414 5.69 -9.34 4.98
CA ALA A 414 4.85 -10.22 4.19
C ALA A 414 5.46 -11.62 4.19
N VAL A 415 4.92 -12.51 5.03
CA VAL A 415 5.36 -13.91 5.11
C VAL A 415 4.55 -14.74 4.12
N VAL A 416 5.26 -15.34 3.16
CA VAL A 416 4.72 -16.19 2.11
C VAL A 416 4.90 -17.67 2.50
N ASP A 417 3.86 -18.48 2.37
CA ASP A 417 3.95 -19.94 2.34
C ASP A 417 3.09 -20.51 1.22
N CYS A 418 3.71 -21.21 0.27
CA CYS A 418 3.06 -21.89 -0.87
C CYS A 418 2.09 -21.03 -1.73
N GLY A 419 2.12 -19.69 -1.60
CA GLY A 419 1.20 -18.76 -2.25
C GLY A 419 0.12 -18.15 -1.34
N ILE A 420 -0.02 -18.65 -0.10
CA ILE A 420 -0.69 -17.95 0.99
C ILE A 420 0.24 -16.81 1.45
N ILE A 421 -0.33 -15.63 1.71
CA ILE A 421 0.43 -14.44 2.11
C ILE A 421 -0.19 -13.89 3.40
N SER A 422 0.62 -13.77 4.44
CA SER A 422 0.25 -13.16 5.72
C SER A 422 1.07 -11.90 5.97
N PHE A 423 0.48 -10.90 6.63
CA PHE A 423 1.12 -9.60 6.88
C PHE A 423 1.26 -9.34 8.39
N SER A 424 2.49 -9.39 8.89
CA SER A 424 2.83 -9.10 10.29
C SER A 424 3.36 -7.68 10.43
N HIS A 425 2.74 -6.87 11.29
CA HIS A 425 3.13 -5.48 11.53
C HIS A 425 4.06 -5.35 12.74
N PHE A 426 5.28 -4.86 12.51
CA PHE A 426 6.27 -4.56 13.54
C PHE A 426 6.45 -3.05 13.67
N SER A 427 6.48 -2.54 14.90
CA SER A 427 6.55 -1.11 15.17
C SER A 427 7.34 -0.76 16.43
N GLU A 428 8.16 0.28 16.34
CA GLU A 428 8.94 0.86 17.45
C GLU A 428 8.01 1.65 18.39
N ALA A 429 7.30 0.94 19.27
CA ALA A 429 6.34 1.52 20.20
C ALA A 429 6.97 1.83 21.56
N SER A 430 6.75 3.05 22.09
CA SER A 430 7.25 3.44 23.41
C SER A 430 6.12 3.53 24.44
N PHE A 431 5.82 2.40 25.07
CA PHE A 431 4.93 2.32 26.24
C PHE A 431 5.36 3.22 27.41
N ALA A 432 6.62 3.67 27.41
CA ALA A 432 7.23 4.57 28.38
C ALA A 432 6.78 6.03 28.27
N LEU A 433 6.42 6.47 27.05
CA LEU A 433 5.96 7.83 26.77
C LEU A 433 4.43 7.98 26.90
N GLU A 434 3.72 6.87 27.08
CA GLU A 434 2.28 6.81 27.24
C GLU A 434 1.89 6.85 28.72
N ASP A 435 1.05 7.81 29.11
CA ASP A 435 0.52 7.91 30.48
C ASP A 435 -0.59 6.87 30.71
N GLN A 436 -0.17 5.64 31.02
CA GLN A 436 -1.07 4.50 31.27
C GLN A 436 -1.86 4.65 32.58
N THR A 437 -1.42 5.53 33.49
CA THR A 437 -2.02 5.76 34.80
C THR A 437 -2.51 7.20 34.91
N PRO A 438 -3.70 7.56 34.38
CA PRO A 438 -4.35 8.79 34.80
C PRO A 438 -4.40 8.78 36.33
N ARG A 439 -3.72 9.77 36.96
CA ARG A 439 -3.39 9.78 38.40
C ARG A 439 -4.53 9.24 39.25
N PHE A 440 -4.21 8.47 40.29
CA PHE A 440 -5.18 8.16 41.35
C PHE A 440 -5.79 9.46 41.94
N ASP A 441 -4.96 10.51 42.05
CA ASP A 441 -5.34 11.86 42.50
C ASP A 441 -5.88 12.77 41.37
N ALA A 442 -6.07 12.26 40.15
CA ALA A 442 -6.76 13.02 39.12
C ALA A 442 -8.24 13.06 39.52
N SER A 443 -8.64 14.18 40.14
CA SER A 443 -10.02 14.47 40.48
C SER A 443 -10.91 14.13 39.29
N ARG A 444 -11.66 13.02 39.41
CA ARG A 444 -12.68 12.62 38.44
C ARG A 444 -13.66 13.79 38.38
N SER A 445 -13.58 14.57 37.31
CA SER A 445 -14.32 15.83 37.19
C SER A 445 -15.80 15.55 37.48
N ILE A 446 -16.29 16.08 38.60
CA ILE A 446 -17.53 15.61 39.21
C ILE A 446 -18.65 15.91 38.21
N ARG A 447 -19.12 14.85 37.55
CA ARG A 447 -20.04 14.88 36.40
C ARG A 447 -21.26 15.69 36.82
N GLY A 448 -21.36 16.91 36.30
CA GLY A 448 -22.03 18.03 36.97
C GLY A 448 -23.36 17.66 37.62
N ARG A 449 -23.37 17.54 38.96
CA ARG A 449 -24.56 17.12 39.71
C ARG A 449 -25.65 18.17 39.50
N LYS A 450 -26.74 17.79 38.82
CA LYS A 450 -27.76 18.68 38.25
C LYS A 450 -28.71 19.28 39.32
N ASN A 451 -28.13 19.92 40.32
CA ASN A 451 -28.82 20.65 41.39
C ASN A 451 -28.82 22.15 41.05
N GLY A 452 -29.96 22.85 41.01
CA GLY A 452 -31.32 22.32 41.11
C GLY A 452 -32.35 23.34 40.63
N GLY A 453 -33.45 22.86 40.05
CA GLY A 453 -34.56 23.69 39.54
C GLY A 453 -35.46 24.22 40.66
N GLY A 454 -34.94 25.13 41.49
CA GLY A 454 -35.70 25.76 42.57
C GLY A 454 -36.83 26.64 42.05
N ARG A 455 -38.10 26.22 42.24
CA ARG A 455 -39.28 27.07 42.00
C ARG A 455 -39.33 28.18 43.07
N GLY A 456 -39.13 29.43 42.66
CA GLY A 456 -39.35 30.63 43.48
C GLY A 456 -40.16 31.65 42.68
N GLY A 457 -41.22 32.21 43.25
CA GLY A 457 -42.20 33.03 42.53
C GLY A 457 -41.88 34.53 42.51
N GLY A 458 -42.16 35.20 41.39
CA GLY A 458 -42.07 36.66 41.25
C GLY A 458 -43.24 37.23 40.45
N ARG A 459 -44.32 37.66 41.15
CA ARG A 459 -45.45 38.38 40.52
C ARG A 459 -45.11 39.86 40.36
N GLY A 460 -44.77 40.30 39.14
CA GLY A 460 -44.62 41.72 38.79
C GLY A 460 -45.66 42.19 37.76
N ARG A 461 -46.46 43.20 38.09
CA ARG A 461 -47.41 43.86 37.17
C ARG A 461 -46.75 45.12 36.58
N GLY A 462 -46.92 45.41 35.28
CA GLY A 462 -46.44 46.69 34.72
C GLY A 462 -46.78 46.98 33.24
N ARG A 463 -47.80 47.81 33.02
CA ARG A 463 -48.24 48.37 31.71
C ARG A 463 -47.11 49.15 30.99
N GLY A 464 -47.09 49.16 29.65
CA GLY A 464 -46.29 50.14 28.88
C GLY A 464 -46.50 50.13 27.36
N ARG A 465 -47.15 51.16 26.81
CA ARG A 465 -47.40 51.34 25.35
C ARG A 465 -46.12 51.67 24.57
N GLY A 466 -46.02 51.20 23.33
CA GLY A 466 -45.07 51.76 22.33
C GLY A 466 -45.47 51.37 20.89
N ARG A 467 -45.80 52.36 20.04
CA ARG A 467 -46.00 52.19 18.58
C ARG A 467 -44.75 52.68 17.85
N GLY A 468 -44.31 51.96 16.83
CA GLY A 468 -43.30 52.44 15.88
C GLY A 468 -43.46 51.77 14.52
N ARG A 469 -43.76 52.55 13.47
CA ARG A 469 -43.65 52.11 12.07
C ARG A 469 -42.28 52.52 11.54
N GLY A 470 -41.62 51.66 10.77
CA GLY A 470 -40.43 51.98 9.98
C GLY A 470 -40.42 51.15 8.71
N ARG A 471 -40.46 51.81 7.55
CA ARG A 471 -40.45 51.20 6.20
C ARG A 471 -39.61 52.12 5.32
N GLY A 472 -38.81 51.55 4.41
CA GLY A 472 -38.02 52.31 3.43
C GLY A 472 -36.51 52.09 3.59
N GLY A 473 -35.84 51.87 2.47
CA GLY A 473 -34.50 51.31 2.34
C GLY A 473 -34.55 50.16 1.32
#